data_AF-A0A927NTE2-F1
#
_entry.id   AF-A0A927NTE2-F1
#
_cell.length_a   1.000
_cell.length_b   1.000
_cell.length_c   1.000
_cell.angle_alpha   90.00
_cell.angle_beta   90.00
_cell.angle_gamma   90.00
#
_symmetry.space_group_name_H-M   'P 1'
#
loop_
_entity.id
_entity.type
_entity.pdbx_description
1 polymer ?
#
loop_
_entity_poly.entity_id
_entity_poly.type
_entity_poly.pdbx_seq_one_letter_code
_entity_poly.pdbx_strand_id
1 'polypeptide(L)'
;MYNAIYYEGTYYLLPTEFDDYETFIRNLHEQTLPAKYNMIELREDHEARNFSVIKGRSMAPYFLSGYHDEPSMVTIENCGNVYPVHVEVMDQTEYNAHLREVINRVCPGCLRFKPLTNRVQSLNGHFEEMTLDGVCVFRQETKPAPRSFHDHLFSFGGFFLRFDYAAKNAQEMHDKIKEWFYARYADAQLEEHNGHKTLTLRCKKNELLTPVLTEAISRYIAEISKGTYHIRLAEDFSYQENLLNELLSEENAETFRKECKKYGISLAVMEYDEHASETVRQSLQELIDHFWIFSLLQTSGKDYYLVSDTSYVLKELRYRSPILQAHHTSVSIFDQYRNSRYQISFDMKQTQL
;
A
#
# COMPACT_ATOMS: atom_id res chain seq x y z
N MET A 1 -5.30 -10.49 24.81
CA MET A 1 -5.87 -9.31 24.13
C MET A 1 -5.59 -8.10 24.98
N TYR A 2 -5.10 -7.02 24.39
CA TYR A 2 -4.68 -5.80 25.07
C TYR A 2 -5.44 -4.60 24.53
N ASN A 3 -5.57 -3.57 25.37
CA ASN A 3 -6.12 -2.31 24.95
C ASN A 3 -5.02 -1.46 24.26
N ALA A 4 -5.23 -1.06 23.00
CA ALA A 4 -4.32 -0.20 22.24
C ALA A 4 -5.03 0.92 21.47
N ILE A 5 -4.31 1.98 21.12
CA ILE A 5 -4.78 3.01 20.20
C ILE A 5 -3.99 2.95 18.89
N TYR A 6 -4.62 3.39 17.82
CA TYR A 6 -3.97 3.75 16.57
C TYR A 6 -3.96 5.27 16.44
N TYR A 7 -2.77 5.85 16.26
CA TYR A 7 -2.56 7.29 16.16
C TYR A 7 -1.41 7.57 15.19
N GLU A 8 -1.63 8.46 14.22
CA GLU A 8 -0.61 8.93 13.26
C GLU A 8 0.21 7.77 12.65
N GLY A 9 -0.47 6.76 12.08
CA GLY A 9 0.23 5.66 11.43
C GLY A 9 0.75 4.57 12.37
N THR A 10 0.51 4.65 13.68
CA THR A 10 1.21 3.79 14.65
C THR A 10 0.26 3.21 15.70
N TYR A 11 0.51 1.97 16.11
CA TYR A 11 -0.21 1.31 17.20
C TYR A 11 0.54 1.50 18.53
N TYR A 12 -0.20 1.84 19.58
CA TYR A 12 0.35 2.03 20.93
C TYR A 12 -0.48 1.28 21.96
N LEU A 13 0.15 0.54 22.87
CA LEU A 13 -0.56 0.06 24.06
C LEU A 13 -1.02 1.26 24.90
N LEU A 14 -2.20 1.12 25.51
CA LEU A 14 -2.69 2.13 26.44
C LEU A 14 -1.67 2.37 27.56
N PRO A 15 -1.51 3.62 28.02
CA PRO A 15 -0.73 3.91 29.22
C PRO A 15 -1.26 3.09 30.40
N THR A 16 -0.36 2.66 31.28
CA THR A 16 -0.69 1.75 32.39
C THR A 16 -1.63 2.37 33.42
N GLU A 17 -1.79 3.69 33.42
CA GLU A 17 -2.77 4.41 34.23
C GLU A 17 -4.21 4.34 33.72
N PHE A 18 -4.44 3.77 32.53
CA PHE A 18 -5.77 3.58 31.96
C PHE A 18 -6.10 2.10 31.76
N ASP A 19 -7.16 1.64 32.39
CA ASP A 19 -7.64 0.26 32.27
C ASP A 19 -8.42 0.01 30.96
N ASP A 20 -9.01 1.07 30.39
CA ASP A 20 -9.93 0.99 29.24
C ASP A 20 -9.87 2.24 28.33
N TYR A 21 -10.35 2.07 27.09
CA TYR A 21 -10.37 3.15 26.09
C TYR A 21 -11.29 4.29 26.43
N GLU A 22 -12.45 4.03 27.00
CA GLU A 22 -13.48 5.05 27.22
C GLU A 22 -12.98 6.07 28.24
N THR A 23 -12.30 5.58 29.27
CA THR A 23 -11.62 6.39 30.28
C THR A 23 -10.46 7.17 29.67
N PHE A 24 -9.62 6.53 28.84
CA PHE A 24 -8.52 7.21 28.15
C PHE A 24 -9.03 8.34 27.22
N ILE A 25 -10.00 8.04 26.35
CA ILE A 25 -10.56 9.00 25.38
C ILE A 25 -11.26 10.15 26.10
N ARG A 26 -12.06 9.87 27.14
CA ARG A 26 -12.68 10.93 27.97
C ARG A 26 -11.62 11.84 28.59
N ASN A 27 -10.58 11.26 29.18
CA ASN A 27 -9.49 12.04 29.75
C ASN A 27 -8.79 12.91 28.69
N LEU A 28 -8.50 12.33 27.52
CA LEU A 28 -7.87 13.05 26.42
C LEU A 28 -8.72 14.24 25.94
N HIS A 29 -10.05 14.10 25.87
CA HIS A 29 -10.97 15.18 25.52
C HIS A 29 -11.06 16.30 26.56
N GLU A 30 -10.80 16.00 27.83
CA GLU A 30 -10.81 16.96 28.94
C GLU A 30 -9.47 17.69 29.10
N GLN A 31 -8.39 17.19 28.49
CA GLN A 31 -7.06 17.80 28.54
C GLN A 31 -6.91 18.96 27.55
N THR A 32 -6.00 19.89 27.87
CA THR A 32 -5.51 20.87 26.89
C THR A 32 -4.51 20.20 25.96
N LEU A 33 -4.76 20.26 24.66
CA LEU A 33 -3.85 19.72 23.65
C LEU A 33 -2.67 20.70 23.38
N PRO A 34 -1.46 20.19 23.09
CA PRO A 34 -1.12 18.78 22.95
C PRO A 34 -0.97 18.04 24.30
N ALA A 35 -1.52 16.83 24.36
CA ALA A 35 -1.44 15.95 25.53
C ALA A 35 -0.25 14.98 25.40
N LYS A 36 0.38 14.61 26.53
CA LYS A 36 1.56 13.74 26.54
C LYS A 36 1.34 12.52 27.40
N TYR A 37 1.68 11.35 26.86
CA TYR A 37 1.53 10.07 27.54
C TYR A 37 2.78 9.20 27.35
N ASN A 38 3.08 8.35 28.33
CA ASN A 38 4.08 7.29 28.15
C ASN A 38 3.37 6.07 27.58
N MET A 39 3.75 5.66 26.37
CA MET A 39 3.09 4.56 25.67
C MET A 39 4.12 3.62 25.04
N ILE A 40 3.75 2.36 24.94
CA ILE A 40 4.56 1.32 24.28
C ILE A 40 4.14 1.25 22.82
N GLU A 41 5.07 1.48 21.91
CA GLU A 41 4.84 1.33 20.47
C GLU A 41 4.79 -0.16 20.08
N LEU A 42 3.78 -0.52 19.28
CA LEU A 42 3.61 -1.85 18.71
C LEU A 42 4.06 -1.82 17.25
N ARG A 43 5.06 -2.62 16.90
CA ARG A 43 5.61 -2.71 15.54
C ARG A 43 5.39 -4.07 14.91
N GLU A 44 5.14 -4.06 13.61
CA GLU A 44 5.39 -5.22 12.76
C GLU A 44 6.91 -5.26 12.51
N ASP A 45 7.66 -6.24 13.03
CA ASP A 45 9.11 -6.27 12.75
C ASP A 45 9.37 -6.67 11.28
N HIS A 46 9.95 -5.74 10.53
CA HIS A 46 10.33 -5.91 9.12
C HIS A 46 11.81 -6.25 8.93
N GLU A 47 12.67 -6.05 9.94
CA GLU A 47 14.13 -6.11 9.82
C GLU A 47 14.73 -7.51 10.05
N ALA A 48 14.21 -8.53 9.35
CA ALA A 48 15.02 -9.71 9.09
C ALA A 48 16.02 -9.40 7.94
N ARG A 49 17.08 -8.63 8.24
CA ARG A 49 18.21 -8.49 7.32
C ARG A 49 18.92 -9.85 7.22
N ASN A 50 18.91 -10.38 6.01
CA ASN A 50 19.60 -11.57 5.52
C ASN A 50 18.95 -12.94 5.82
N PHE A 51 18.75 -13.66 4.71
CA PHE A 51 18.29 -15.03 4.56
C PHE A 51 18.82 -16.00 5.63
N SER A 52 18.02 -16.29 6.66
CA SER A 52 17.77 -17.64 7.19
C SER A 52 16.95 -17.55 8.49
N VAL A 53 15.74 -18.13 8.45
CA VAL A 53 14.76 -18.17 9.55
C VAL A 53 14.17 -16.79 9.87
N ILE A 54 13.06 -16.42 9.22
CA ILE A 54 12.33 -15.19 9.56
C ILE A 54 11.67 -15.39 10.94
N LYS A 55 12.39 -14.99 12.00
CA LYS A 55 11.83 -14.69 13.32
C LYS A 55 11.37 -13.23 13.28
N GLY A 56 10.15 -12.93 13.73
CA GLY A 56 9.72 -11.55 14.00
C GLY A 56 8.59 -10.95 13.18
N ARG A 57 8.12 -11.60 12.11
CA ARG A 57 7.04 -11.01 11.30
C ARG A 57 5.66 -11.32 11.86
N SER A 58 4.87 -10.26 12.05
CA SER A 58 3.45 -10.30 12.38
C SER A 58 2.68 -9.31 11.51
N MET A 59 1.34 -9.41 11.49
CA MET A 59 0.47 -8.49 10.78
C MET A 59 -0.60 -7.97 11.73
N ALA A 60 -0.85 -6.67 11.70
CA ALA A 60 -1.90 -6.05 12.51
C ALA A 60 -3.27 -6.76 12.34
N PRO A 61 -4.03 -6.92 13.43
CA PRO A 61 -3.81 -6.39 14.79
C PRO A 61 -2.97 -7.30 15.72
N TYR A 62 -2.24 -8.28 15.17
CA TYR A 62 -1.42 -9.22 15.93
C TYR A 62 0.01 -8.73 15.99
N PHE A 63 0.60 -8.77 17.19
CA PHE A 63 1.97 -8.32 17.43
C PHE A 63 2.73 -9.34 18.28
N LEU A 64 4.06 -9.29 18.18
CA LEU A 64 4.94 -10.20 18.89
C LEU A 64 5.54 -9.52 20.13
N SER A 65 5.39 -10.16 21.30
CA SER A 65 5.75 -9.61 22.63
C SER A 65 7.20 -9.17 22.80
N GLY A 66 8.11 -9.68 21.97
CA GLY A 66 9.54 -9.35 22.01
C GLY A 66 9.96 -8.16 21.14
N TYR A 67 9.04 -7.48 20.48
CA TYR A 67 9.31 -6.42 19.49
C TYR A 67 8.72 -5.06 19.87
N HIS A 68 8.54 -4.85 21.16
CA HIS A 68 8.03 -3.59 21.71
C HIS A 68 9.17 -2.79 22.31
N ASP A 69 9.20 -1.50 22.04
CA ASP A 69 10.16 -0.59 22.66
C ASP A 69 9.76 -0.32 24.12
N GLU A 70 10.71 0.17 24.93
CA GLU A 70 10.35 0.73 26.23
C GLU A 70 9.34 1.88 26.04
N PRO A 71 8.48 2.15 27.04
CA PRO A 71 7.52 3.24 26.96
C PRO A 71 8.21 4.54 26.55
N SER A 72 7.71 5.17 25.49
CA SER A 72 8.21 6.44 24.98
C SER A 72 7.16 7.53 25.16
N MET A 73 7.62 8.78 25.23
CA MET A 73 6.71 9.91 25.35
C MET A 73 6.05 10.22 24.00
N VAL A 74 4.77 9.89 23.88
CA VAL A 74 3.95 10.20 22.72
C VAL A 74 3.21 11.51 22.96
N THR A 75 3.23 12.40 21.97
CA THR A 75 2.50 13.68 21.99
C THR A 75 1.27 13.58 21.07
N ILE A 76 0.09 13.70 21.66
CA ILE A 76 -1.18 13.70 20.96
C ILE A 76 -1.60 15.14 20.70
N GLU A 77 -1.58 15.53 19.42
CA GLU A 77 -1.89 16.88 18.95
C GLU A 77 -3.39 17.07 18.73
N ASN A 78 -4.09 16.02 18.30
CA ASN A 78 -5.52 16.04 18.02
C ASN A 78 -6.20 14.74 18.48
N CYS A 79 -7.14 14.87 19.41
CA CYS A 79 -7.93 13.74 19.91
C CYS A 79 -8.79 13.07 18.83
N GLY A 80 -9.21 13.81 17.79
CA GLY A 80 -10.00 13.28 16.68
C GLY A 80 -9.24 12.29 15.77
N ASN A 81 -7.91 12.21 15.91
CA ASN A 81 -7.05 11.29 15.16
C ASN A 81 -6.68 10.02 15.96
N VAL A 82 -7.29 9.81 17.12
CA VAL A 82 -7.01 8.67 17.99
C VAL A 82 -8.11 7.62 17.83
N TYR A 83 -7.73 6.41 17.41
CA TYR A 83 -8.66 5.33 17.11
C TYR A 83 -8.45 4.16 18.09
N PRO A 84 -9.45 3.79 18.93
CA PRO A 84 -9.30 2.66 19.84
C PRO A 84 -9.28 1.33 19.07
N VAL A 85 -8.42 0.40 19.47
CA VAL A 85 -8.22 -0.86 18.78
C VAL A 85 -7.73 -1.97 19.71
N HIS A 86 -8.45 -3.10 19.75
CA HIS A 86 -7.96 -4.28 20.46
C HIS A 86 -6.86 -4.99 19.67
N VAL A 87 -5.78 -5.34 20.36
CA VAL A 87 -4.63 -6.02 19.75
C VAL A 87 -4.33 -7.31 20.49
N GLU A 88 -3.72 -8.26 19.79
CA GLU A 88 -3.22 -9.49 20.38
C GLU A 88 -1.70 -9.48 20.38
N VAL A 89 -1.12 -9.46 21.57
CA VAL A 89 0.32 -9.57 21.77
C VAL A 89 0.63 -10.98 22.25
N MET A 90 1.42 -11.70 21.48
CA MET A 90 1.73 -13.12 21.72
C MET A 90 3.23 -13.39 21.51
N ASP A 91 3.75 -14.46 22.08
CA ASP A 91 5.11 -14.87 21.76
C ASP A 91 5.19 -15.53 20.37
N GLN A 92 6.40 -15.70 19.84
CA GLN A 92 6.61 -16.29 18.52
C GLN A 92 6.08 -17.73 18.41
N THR A 93 6.12 -18.51 19.51
CA THR A 93 5.67 -19.90 19.53
C THR A 93 4.16 -19.97 19.38
N GLU A 94 3.45 -19.16 20.15
CA GLU A 94 1.98 -19.03 20.10
C GLU A 94 1.53 -18.52 18.73
N TYR A 95 2.14 -17.45 18.22
CA TYR A 95 1.85 -16.93 16.89
C TYR A 95 2.02 -18.00 15.80
N ASN A 96 3.11 -18.76 15.84
CA ASN A 96 3.38 -19.81 14.87
C ASN A 96 2.36 -20.94 14.93
N ALA A 97 1.87 -21.29 16.12
CA ALA A 97 0.84 -22.30 16.28
C ALA A 97 -0.47 -21.85 15.62
N HIS A 98 -0.94 -20.64 15.92
CA HIS A 98 -2.13 -20.07 15.30
C HIS A 98 -1.99 -19.95 13.78
N LEU A 99 -0.87 -19.43 13.29
CA LEU A 99 -0.65 -19.29 11.85
C LEU A 99 -0.72 -20.65 11.12
N ARG A 100 -0.20 -21.73 11.71
CA ARG A 100 -0.30 -23.08 11.13
C ARG A 100 -1.76 -23.55 11.00
N GLU A 101 -2.55 -23.36 12.04
CA GLU A 101 -3.96 -23.73 12.02
C GLU A 101 -4.72 -22.98 10.93
N VAL A 102 -4.44 -21.68 10.80
CA VAL A 102 -5.04 -20.82 9.78
C VAL A 102 -4.62 -21.24 8.38
N ILE A 103 -3.33 -21.50 8.14
CA ILE A 103 -2.84 -21.97 6.83
C ILE A 103 -3.50 -23.30 6.45
N ASN A 104 -3.57 -24.26 7.37
CA ASN A 104 -4.20 -25.56 7.11
C ASN A 104 -5.69 -25.43 6.77
N ARG A 105 -6.38 -24.49 7.41
CA ARG A 105 -7.81 -24.21 7.17
C ARG A 105 -8.05 -23.46 5.86
N VAL A 106 -7.23 -22.45 5.55
CA VAL A 106 -7.53 -21.43 4.53
C VAL A 106 -6.73 -21.61 3.24
N CYS A 107 -5.51 -22.14 3.33
CA CYS A 107 -4.62 -22.35 2.19
C CYS A 107 -4.00 -23.77 2.17
N PRO A 108 -4.83 -24.84 2.23
CA PRO A 108 -4.32 -26.20 2.11
C PRO A 108 -3.81 -26.41 0.68
N GLY A 109 -2.48 -26.43 0.50
CA GLY A 109 -1.89 -26.64 -0.83
C GLY A 109 -1.40 -25.38 -1.54
N CYS A 110 -0.95 -24.36 -0.80
CA CYS A 110 -0.36 -23.13 -1.36
C CYS A 110 0.56 -23.43 -2.56
N LEU A 111 0.21 -22.93 -3.75
CA LEU A 111 1.00 -23.15 -4.97
C LEU A 111 2.36 -22.43 -4.90
N ARG A 112 2.45 -21.34 -4.12
CA ARG A 112 3.65 -20.53 -3.96
C ARG A 112 4.66 -21.17 -3.00
N PHE A 113 4.21 -21.70 -1.87
CA PHE A 113 5.08 -22.22 -0.80
C PHE A 113 4.97 -23.73 -0.53
N LYS A 114 4.13 -24.43 -1.30
CA LYS A 114 3.72 -25.84 -1.10
C LYS A 114 2.85 -26.02 0.16
N PRO A 115 2.00 -27.06 0.22
CA PRO A 115 1.24 -27.36 1.44
C PRO A 115 2.15 -27.55 2.65
N LEU A 116 1.71 -27.05 3.80
CA LEU A 116 2.26 -27.48 5.08
C LEU A 116 2.05 -28.99 5.20
N THR A 117 3.12 -29.72 5.42
CA THR A 117 3.09 -31.16 5.68
C THR A 117 3.96 -31.45 6.88
N ASN A 118 3.83 -32.64 7.47
CA ASN A 118 4.70 -33.07 8.58
C ASN A 118 6.21 -32.99 8.25
N ARG A 119 6.57 -32.90 6.95
CA ARG A 119 7.95 -32.75 6.44
C ARG A 119 8.29 -31.31 6.01
N VAL A 120 7.29 -30.50 5.64
CA VAL A 120 7.45 -29.09 5.26
C VAL A 120 7.00 -28.23 6.43
N GLN A 121 7.95 -27.92 7.31
CA GLN A 121 7.69 -27.16 8.54
C GLN A 121 7.84 -25.64 8.35
N SER A 122 8.33 -25.18 7.20
CA SER A 122 8.61 -23.76 7.01
C SER A 122 7.33 -22.93 6.93
N LEU A 123 7.23 -21.92 7.78
CA LEU A 123 6.21 -20.86 7.71
C LEU A 123 6.70 -19.66 6.87
N ASN A 124 7.92 -19.73 6.32
CA ASN A 124 8.50 -18.66 5.51
C ASN A 124 7.58 -18.31 4.34
N GLY A 125 7.40 -17.01 4.09
CA GLY A 125 6.45 -16.50 3.11
C GLY A 125 5.06 -16.29 3.71
N HIS A 126 4.47 -17.27 4.39
CA HIS A 126 3.12 -17.11 4.96
C HIS A 126 3.00 -15.97 5.98
N PHE A 127 4.05 -15.66 6.74
CA PHE A 127 4.09 -14.49 7.62
C PHE A 127 3.91 -13.15 6.88
N GLU A 128 4.31 -13.08 5.62
CA GLU A 128 4.23 -11.87 4.79
C GLU A 128 2.84 -11.72 4.15
N GLU A 129 2.13 -12.84 4.02
CA GLU A 129 0.95 -12.89 3.18
C GLU A 129 -0.34 -13.11 3.94
N MET A 130 -0.30 -13.72 5.12
CA MET A 130 -1.47 -14.24 5.81
C MET A 130 -1.58 -13.71 7.23
N THR A 131 -2.74 -13.18 7.54
CA THR A 131 -3.12 -12.76 8.89
C THR A 131 -3.68 -13.95 9.67
N LEU A 132 -3.72 -13.88 11.01
CA LEU A 132 -4.29 -14.97 11.82
C LEU A 132 -5.83 -15.09 11.65
N ASP A 133 -6.49 -14.09 11.07
CA ASP A 133 -7.89 -14.21 10.63
C ASP A 133 -8.07 -15.06 9.37
N GLY A 134 -6.98 -15.42 8.69
CA GLY A 134 -7.05 -16.19 7.45
C GLY A 134 -7.26 -15.35 6.20
N VAL A 135 -6.84 -14.09 6.21
CA VAL A 135 -6.80 -13.28 4.98
C VAL A 135 -5.40 -13.44 4.38
N CYS A 136 -5.32 -13.98 3.15
CA CYS A 136 -4.07 -14.12 2.41
C CYS A 136 -4.03 -13.13 1.24
N VAL A 137 -3.26 -12.05 1.36
CA VAL A 137 -3.22 -10.94 0.38
C VAL A 137 -2.44 -11.27 -0.91
N PHE A 138 -1.82 -12.45 -0.95
CA PHE A 138 -1.04 -12.96 -2.10
C PHE A 138 -1.56 -14.31 -2.61
N ARG A 139 -2.80 -14.71 -2.29
CA ARG A 139 -3.35 -16.03 -2.70
C ARG A 139 -3.32 -16.18 -4.23
N GLN A 140 -2.29 -16.83 -4.76
CA GLN A 140 -2.15 -17.15 -6.17
C GLN A 140 -2.99 -18.38 -6.48
N GLU A 141 -4.19 -18.19 -7.03
CA GLU A 141 -5.01 -19.34 -7.44
C GLU A 141 -4.76 -19.80 -8.87
N THR A 142 -4.08 -19.05 -9.74
CA THR A 142 -3.58 -19.59 -11.03
C THR A 142 -2.86 -18.52 -11.85
N LYS A 143 -1.69 -18.90 -12.36
CA LYS A 143 -0.81 -18.22 -13.34
C LYS A 143 0.20 -17.19 -12.78
N PRO A 144 1.44 -17.21 -13.28
CA PRO A 144 2.41 -16.16 -12.99
C PRO A 144 1.89 -14.83 -13.52
N ALA A 145 2.17 -13.79 -12.76
CA ALA A 145 1.84 -12.44 -13.11
C ALA A 145 2.51 -12.02 -14.42
N PRO A 146 1.83 -11.38 -15.41
CA PRO A 146 2.54 -10.37 -16.19
C PRO A 146 3.21 -9.41 -15.21
N ARG A 147 4.46 -9.01 -15.46
CA ARG A 147 5.21 -8.10 -14.58
C ARG A 147 4.30 -6.92 -14.18
N SER A 148 4.17 -6.69 -12.88
CA SER A 148 3.27 -5.65 -12.37
C SER A 148 3.76 -4.27 -12.79
N PHE A 149 2.87 -3.29 -12.86
CA PHE A 149 3.25 -1.90 -13.12
C PHE A 149 4.26 -1.38 -12.09
N HIS A 150 4.13 -1.79 -10.81
CA HIS A 150 5.15 -1.49 -9.79
C HIS A 150 6.50 -2.12 -10.10
N ASP A 151 6.56 -3.40 -10.46
CA ASP A 151 7.83 -4.05 -10.79
C ASP A 151 8.55 -3.32 -11.94
N HIS A 152 7.80 -2.82 -12.92
CA HIS A 152 8.33 -2.00 -14.00
C HIS A 152 8.85 -0.64 -13.49
N LEU A 153 8.09 0.06 -12.65
CA LEU A 153 8.49 1.33 -12.04
C LEU A 153 9.70 1.16 -11.11
N PHE A 154 9.67 0.20 -10.19
CA PHE A 154 10.75 -0.09 -9.26
C PHE A 154 12.00 -0.56 -9.99
N SER A 155 11.88 -1.45 -10.99
CA SER A 155 13.01 -1.82 -11.84
C SER A 155 13.56 -0.57 -12.52
N PHE A 156 12.69 0.27 -13.08
CA PHE A 156 13.10 1.52 -13.71
C PHE A 156 13.86 2.43 -12.74
N GLY A 157 13.30 2.76 -11.57
CA GLY A 157 13.92 3.63 -10.56
C GLY A 157 15.20 3.04 -9.96
N GLY A 158 15.19 1.76 -9.63
CA GLY A 158 16.36 1.04 -9.11
C GLY A 158 17.49 0.95 -10.12
N PHE A 159 17.18 0.79 -11.41
CA PHE A 159 18.18 0.91 -12.47
C PHE A 159 18.61 2.37 -12.66
N PHE A 160 17.67 3.32 -12.67
CA PHE A 160 17.94 4.76 -12.78
C PHE A 160 18.95 5.24 -11.74
N LEU A 161 18.87 4.73 -10.51
CA LEU A 161 19.83 5.04 -9.44
C LEU A 161 21.13 4.25 -9.55
N ARG A 162 21.09 2.96 -9.94
CA ARG A 162 22.27 2.07 -9.96
C ARG A 162 23.35 2.44 -10.96
N PHE A 163 23.00 3.10 -12.07
CA PHE A 163 23.97 3.37 -13.12
C PHE A 163 24.63 4.75 -13.05
N ASP A 164 24.39 5.53 -11.99
CA ASP A 164 25.04 6.84 -11.76
C ASP A 164 25.24 7.61 -13.07
N TYR A 165 24.10 7.94 -13.73
CA TYR A 165 23.96 8.35 -15.13
C TYR A 165 24.62 9.69 -15.51
N ALA A 166 25.61 10.12 -14.75
CA ALA A 166 26.50 11.22 -15.10
C ALA A 166 27.30 10.95 -16.40
N ALA A 167 27.47 9.70 -16.85
CA ALA A 167 28.48 9.36 -17.88
C ALA A 167 28.01 8.65 -19.18
N LYS A 168 26.74 8.28 -19.35
CA LYS A 168 26.28 7.57 -20.56
C LYS A 168 25.40 8.45 -21.43
N ASN A 169 25.69 8.54 -22.73
CA ASN A 169 25.10 9.51 -23.64
C ASN A 169 23.55 9.42 -23.72
N ALA A 170 22.93 10.51 -24.19
CA ALA A 170 21.47 10.67 -24.27
C ALA A 170 20.73 9.56 -25.04
N GLN A 171 21.36 8.99 -26.07
CA GLN A 171 20.76 7.98 -26.93
C GLN A 171 20.68 6.61 -26.25
N GLU A 172 21.73 6.17 -25.57
CA GLU A 172 21.72 4.91 -24.81
C GLU A 172 20.70 4.96 -23.68
N MET A 173 20.56 6.13 -23.03
CA MET A 173 19.52 6.38 -22.02
C MET A 173 18.12 6.26 -22.62
N HIS A 174 17.86 6.93 -23.75
CA HIS A 174 16.60 6.84 -24.47
C HIS A 174 16.25 5.40 -24.88
N ASP A 175 17.23 4.62 -25.36
CA ASP A 175 17.01 3.25 -25.81
C ASP A 175 16.76 2.29 -24.62
N LYS A 176 17.42 2.52 -23.47
CA LYS A 176 17.17 1.78 -22.23
C LYS A 176 15.86 2.14 -21.56
N ILE A 177 15.45 3.41 -21.62
CA ILE A 177 14.08 3.80 -21.29
C ILE A 177 13.16 2.99 -22.19
N LYS A 178 13.24 3.08 -23.53
CA LYS A 178 12.37 2.29 -24.43
C LYS A 178 12.33 0.78 -24.15
N GLU A 179 13.46 0.18 -23.78
CA GLU A 179 13.58 -1.24 -23.44
C GLU A 179 12.89 -1.60 -22.12
N TRP A 180 13.11 -0.83 -21.05
CA TRP A 180 12.65 -1.16 -19.69
C TRP A 180 11.32 -0.54 -19.33
N PHE A 181 10.99 0.59 -19.95
CA PHE A 181 9.66 1.16 -19.94
C PHE A 181 8.64 0.24 -20.60
N TYR A 182 9.11 -0.76 -21.36
CA TYR A 182 8.38 -1.42 -22.44
C TYR A 182 7.80 -0.38 -23.40
N ALA A 183 8.01 -0.62 -24.70
CA ALA A 183 7.54 0.21 -25.80
C ALA A 183 5.99 0.35 -25.93
N ARG A 184 5.19 0.16 -24.86
CA ARG A 184 3.72 0.18 -24.85
C ARG A 184 3.08 1.48 -24.33
N TYR A 185 3.72 2.21 -23.42
CA TYR A 185 3.05 3.30 -22.66
C TYR A 185 3.45 4.69 -23.14
N ALA A 186 4.71 5.06 -22.92
CA ALA A 186 5.26 6.35 -23.30
C ALA A 186 6.47 6.13 -24.21
N ASP A 187 6.64 7.02 -25.17
CA ASP A 187 7.96 7.27 -25.74
C ASP A 187 8.61 8.39 -24.92
N ALA A 188 9.93 8.36 -24.82
CA ALA A 188 10.69 9.41 -24.17
C ALA A 188 11.61 10.05 -25.21
N GLN A 189 12.01 11.29 -24.97
CA GLN A 189 13.04 12.00 -25.72
C GLN A 189 13.93 12.72 -24.69
N LEU A 190 15.24 12.50 -24.75
CA LEU A 190 16.18 13.23 -23.90
C LEU A 190 16.80 14.37 -24.72
N GLU A 191 16.76 15.57 -24.18
CA GLU A 191 17.36 16.77 -24.74
C GLU A 191 18.40 17.31 -23.75
N GLU A 192 19.58 17.67 -24.24
CA GLU A 192 20.64 18.26 -23.41
C GLU A 192 20.96 19.67 -23.93
N HIS A 193 20.78 20.67 -23.07
CA HIS A 193 21.03 22.07 -23.39
C HIS A 193 21.80 22.73 -22.24
N ASN A 194 22.99 23.27 -22.54
CA ASN A 194 23.86 23.98 -21.58
C ASN A 194 24.15 23.17 -20.29
N GLY A 195 24.33 21.85 -20.41
CA GLY A 195 24.57 20.96 -19.25
C GLY A 195 23.32 20.60 -18.46
N HIS A 196 22.15 21.16 -18.80
CA HIS A 196 20.85 20.73 -18.28
C HIS A 196 20.28 19.63 -19.16
N LYS A 197 19.90 18.51 -18.55
CA LYS A 197 19.29 17.37 -19.23
C LYS A 197 17.78 17.38 -18.98
N THR A 198 16.99 17.43 -20.05
CA THR A 198 15.53 17.39 -20.01
C THR A 198 15.03 16.06 -20.58
N LEU A 199 14.23 15.33 -19.81
CA LEU A 199 13.53 14.14 -20.27
C LEU A 199 12.08 14.50 -20.60
N THR A 200 11.75 14.50 -21.89
CA THR A 200 10.39 14.73 -22.39
C THR A 200 9.68 13.40 -22.60
N LEU A 201 8.57 13.17 -21.90
CA LEU A 201 7.72 11.99 -22.07
C LEU A 201 6.54 12.30 -23.00
N ARG A 202 6.26 11.40 -23.94
CA ARG A 202 5.16 11.47 -24.91
C ARG A 202 4.30 10.22 -24.80
N CYS A 203 2.99 10.37 -24.85
CA CYS A 203 2.10 9.22 -24.97
C CYS A 203 2.30 8.56 -26.32
N LYS A 204 2.60 7.26 -26.33
CA LYS A 204 2.85 6.54 -27.57
C LYS A 204 1.58 6.30 -28.39
N LYS A 205 0.45 6.26 -27.71
CA LYS A 205 -0.88 6.12 -28.29
C LYS A 205 -1.87 6.98 -27.51
N ASN A 206 -2.82 7.59 -28.22
CA ASN A 206 -4.05 8.12 -27.63
C ASN A 206 -5.02 6.97 -27.29
N GLU A 207 -4.50 5.98 -26.55
CA GLU A 207 -5.32 4.97 -25.90
C GLU A 207 -5.69 5.47 -24.50
N LEU A 208 -6.87 5.10 -24.07
CA LEU A 208 -7.59 5.58 -22.90
C LEU A 208 -6.79 5.74 -21.59
N LEU A 209 -5.96 4.74 -21.26
CA LEU A 209 -5.20 4.68 -20.00
C LEU A 209 -3.80 5.29 -20.13
N THR A 210 -3.31 5.43 -21.35
CA THR A 210 -1.92 5.78 -21.65
C THR A 210 -1.52 7.17 -21.14
N PRO A 211 -2.38 8.22 -21.23
CA PRO A 211 -2.08 9.51 -20.64
C PRO A 211 -1.89 9.46 -19.12
N VAL A 212 -2.83 8.83 -18.43
CA VAL A 212 -2.81 8.66 -16.97
C VAL A 212 -1.54 7.94 -16.51
N LEU A 213 -1.15 6.88 -17.20
CA LEU A 213 0.10 6.16 -16.88
C LEU A 213 1.34 7.00 -17.15
N THR A 214 1.37 7.74 -18.25
CA THR A 214 2.50 8.61 -18.61
C THR A 214 2.71 9.70 -17.55
N GLU A 215 1.64 10.25 -17.01
CA GLU A 215 1.70 11.22 -15.90
C GLU A 215 2.19 10.59 -14.60
N ALA A 216 1.61 9.46 -14.19
CA ALA A 216 2.01 8.70 -12.99
C ALA A 216 3.53 8.41 -13.00
N ILE A 217 4.02 8.01 -14.16
CA ILE A 217 5.42 7.77 -14.45
C ILE A 217 6.25 9.05 -14.31
N SER A 218 5.81 10.14 -14.94
CA SER A 218 6.55 11.41 -14.92
C SER A 218 6.79 11.88 -13.49
N ARG A 219 5.77 11.76 -12.62
CA ARG A 219 5.87 12.09 -11.20
C ARG A 219 6.86 11.19 -10.47
N TYR A 220 6.81 9.87 -10.70
CA TYR A 220 7.74 8.89 -10.11
C TYR A 220 9.19 9.18 -10.47
N ILE A 221 9.49 9.43 -11.75
CA ILE A 221 10.85 9.73 -12.20
C ILE A 221 11.30 11.08 -11.61
N ALA A 222 10.42 12.09 -11.54
CA ALA A 222 10.77 13.41 -11.01
C ALA A 222 11.22 13.32 -9.55
N GLU A 223 10.53 12.50 -8.76
CA GLU A 223 10.84 12.30 -7.34
C GLU A 223 12.17 11.56 -7.13
N ILE A 224 12.44 10.50 -7.92
CA ILE A 224 13.70 9.75 -7.82
C ILE A 224 14.89 10.54 -8.35
N SER A 225 14.66 11.39 -9.36
CA SER A 225 15.71 12.11 -10.07
C SER A 225 16.09 13.45 -9.43
N LYS A 226 15.54 13.80 -8.24
CA LYS A 226 15.71 15.09 -7.55
C LYS A 226 17.10 15.70 -7.77
N GLY A 227 17.18 16.68 -8.69
CA GLY A 227 18.37 17.48 -8.97
C GLY A 227 19.21 17.08 -10.19
N THR A 228 18.92 15.95 -10.85
CA THR A 228 19.75 15.44 -11.96
C THR A 228 19.15 15.72 -13.35
N TYR A 229 17.82 15.79 -13.47
CA TYR A 229 17.11 16.02 -14.74
C TYR A 229 15.89 16.92 -14.55
N HIS A 230 15.54 17.69 -15.58
CA HIS A 230 14.22 18.30 -15.71
C HIS A 230 13.29 17.32 -16.43
N ILE A 231 12.12 17.02 -15.86
CA ILE A 231 11.14 16.13 -16.51
C ILE A 231 10.00 16.95 -17.04
N ARG A 232 9.65 16.72 -18.31
CA ARG A 232 8.58 17.44 -18.99
C ARG A 232 7.63 16.45 -19.66
N LEU A 233 6.33 16.68 -19.55
CA LEU A 233 5.34 16.07 -20.42
C LEU A 233 5.28 16.88 -21.71
N ALA A 234 5.23 16.21 -22.87
CA ALA A 234 5.16 16.92 -24.15
C ALA A 234 3.90 17.80 -24.25
N GLU A 235 3.97 18.89 -25.02
CA GLU A 235 2.91 19.91 -25.10
C GLU A 235 1.59 19.39 -25.68
N ASP A 236 1.62 18.28 -26.42
CA ASP A 236 0.46 17.58 -26.96
C ASP A 236 -0.24 16.66 -25.92
N PHE A 237 0.30 16.59 -24.71
CA PHE A 237 -0.31 15.90 -23.58
C PHE A 237 -1.42 16.75 -22.94
N SER A 238 -2.68 16.34 -23.10
CA SER A 238 -3.79 16.87 -22.29
C SER A 238 -4.40 15.77 -21.43
N TYR A 239 -4.28 15.88 -20.11
CA TYR A 239 -5.11 15.12 -19.19
C TYR A 239 -6.56 15.59 -19.34
N GLN A 240 -7.48 14.67 -19.66
CA GLN A 240 -8.90 14.98 -19.84
C GLN A 240 -9.72 14.36 -18.72
N GLU A 241 -9.93 15.14 -17.65
CA GLU A 241 -10.73 14.73 -16.48
C GLU A 241 -12.14 14.25 -16.87
N ASN A 242 -12.76 14.92 -17.85
CA ASN A 242 -14.08 14.54 -18.38
C ASN A 242 -14.09 13.13 -18.99
N LEU A 243 -13.03 12.76 -19.71
CA LEU A 243 -12.90 11.42 -20.28
C LEU A 243 -12.72 10.40 -19.16
N LEU A 244 -11.92 10.71 -18.13
CA LEU A 244 -11.74 9.82 -16.98
C LEU A 244 -13.06 9.60 -16.22
N ASN A 245 -13.85 10.67 -16.01
CA ASN A 245 -15.17 10.59 -15.39
C ASN A 245 -16.13 9.71 -16.19
N GLU A 246 -16.14 9.86 -17.53
CA GLU A 246 -16.94 9.01 -18.41
C GLU A 246 -16.55 7.53 -18.29
N LEU A 247 -15.27 7.23 -18.11
CA LEU A 247 -14.75 5.87 -18.04
C LEU A 247 -14.91 5.18 -16.68
N LEU A 248 -14.84 5.98 -15.62
CA LEU A 248 -15.07 5.52 -14.25
C LEU A 248 -16.56 5.48 -13.90
N SER A 249 -17.44 5.91 -14.81
CA SER A 249 -18.89 5.71 -14.72
C SER A 249 -19.23 4.21 -14.64
N GLU A 250 -20.37 3.89 -14.03
CA GLU A 250 -20.81 2.51 -13.88
C GLU A 250 -20.93 1.76 -15.22
N GLU A 251 -21.37 2.47 -16.28
CA GLU A 251 -21.55 1.92 -17.62
C GLU A 251 -20.22 1.50 -18.25
N ASN A 252 -19.15 2.25 -18.02
CA ASN A 252 -17.84 2.04 -18.63
C ASN A 252 -16.81 1.36 -17.72
N ALA A 253 -17.11 1.20 -16.43
CA ALA A 253 -16.17 0.66 -15.44
C ALA A 253 -15.65 -0.74 -15.79
N GLU A 254 -16.44 -1.60 -16.45
CA GLU A 254 -15.94 -2.90 -16.91
C GLU A 254 -14.92 -2.77 -18.04
N THR A 255 -15.18 -1.90 -19.02
CA THR A 255 -14.25 -1.61 -20.12
C THR A 255 -12.95 -1.03 -19.59
N PHE A 256 -13.02 -0.07 -18.67
CA PHE A 256 -11.86 0.50 -18.02
C PHE A 256 -11.03 -0.56 -17.27
N ARG A 257 -11.68 -1.45 -16.50
CA ARG A 257 -11.02 -2.58 -15.82
C ARG A 257 -10.33 -3.53 -16.80
N LYS A 258 -10.96 -3.83 -17.94
CA LYS A 258 -10.35 -4.67 -19.00
C LYS A 258 -9.11 -4.00 -19.58
N GLU A 259 -9.11 -2.69 -19.78
CA GLU A 259 -7.92 -1.95 -20.20
C GLU A 259 -6.81 -2.02 -19.15
N CYS A 260 -7.09 -1.70 -17.88
CA CYS A 260 -6.10 -1.81 -16.79
C CYS A 260 -5.44 -3.20 -16.73
N LYS A 261 -6.23 -4.26 -16.93
CA LYS A 261 -5.75 -5.65 -16.98
C LYS A 261 -4.76 -5.91 -18.11
N LYS A 262 -4.90 -5.30 -19.29
CA LYS A 262 -3.93 -5.44 -20.40
C LYS A 262 -2.53 -4.95 -20.02
N TYR A 263 -2.48 -4.03 -19.07
CA TYR A 263 -1.27 -3.36 -18.60
C TYR A 263 -0.77 -3.87 -17.25
N GLY A 264 -1.46 -4.86 -16.67
CA GLY A 264 -1.08 -5.42 -15.37
C GLY A 264 -1.24 -4.44 -14.21
N ILE A 265 -2.26 -3.59 -14.28
CA ILE A 265 -2.57 -2.58 -13.27
C ILE A 265 -3.86 -2.97 -12.58
N SER A 266 -3.84 -2.91 -11.25
CA SER A 266 -5.02 -3.08 -10.42
C SER A 266 -5.69 -1.74 -10.18
N LEU A 267 -7.02 -1.73 -10.05
CA LEU A 267 -7.80 -0.54 -9.72
C LEU A 267 -8.37 -0.72 -8.31
N ALA A 268 -8.14 0.21 -7.40
CA ALA A 268 -8.85 0.31 -6.14
C ALA A 268 -9.94 1.37 -6.24
N VAL A 269 -11.11 1.04 -5.70
CA VAL A 269 -12.22 1.97 -5.47
C VAL A 269 -12.43 2.01 -3.97
N MET A 270 -12.33 3.19 -3.37
CA MET A 270 -12.56 3.43 -1.95
C MET A 270 -13.83 4.24 -1.80
N GLU A 271 -14.75 3.78 -0.97
CA GLU A 271 -16.02 4.43 -0.66
C GLU A 271 -16.06 4.64 0.85
N TYR A 272 -16.36 5.85 1.31
CA TYR A 272 -16.34 6.24 2.73
C TYR A 272 -17.29 7.40 2.98
N ASP A 273 -17.55 7.75 4.25
CA ASP A 273 -18.42 8.87 4.59
C ASP A 273 -17.88 10.19 4.03
N GLU A 274 -18.75 11.02 3.43
CA GLU A 274 -18.33 12.26 2.77
C GLU A 274 -17.55 13.19 3.72
N HIS A 275 -17.93 13.23 4.99
CA HIS A 275 -17.28 14.04 6.03
C HIS A 275 -15.90 13.50 6.46
N ALA A 276 -15.57 12.26 6.12
CA ALA A 276 -14.29 11.62 6.43
C ALA A 276 -13.25 11.74 5.30
N SER A 277 -13.63 12.36 4.17
CA SER A 277 -12.82 12.37 2.95
C SER A 277 -11.38 12.85 3.18
N GLU A 278 -11.19 13.92 3.94
CA GLU A 278 -9.85 14.48 4.19
C GLU A 278 -9.01 13.56 5.10
N THR A 279 -9.58 13.10 6.21
CA THR A 279 -8.91 12.23 7.18
C THR A 279 -8.50 10.89 6.56
N VAL A 280 -9.40 10.26 5.79
CA VAL A 280 -9.09 9.01 5.08
C VAL A 280 -7.99 9.25 4.03
N ARG A 281 -8.08 10.31 3.23
CA ARG A 281 -7.04 10.65 2.23
C ARG A 281 -5.67 10.89 2.87
N GLN A 282 -5.64 11.63 3.98
CA GLN A 282 -4.40 11.89 4.72
C GLN A 282 -3.76 10.58 5.20
N SER A 283 -4.57 9.61 5.66
CA SER A 283 -4.05 8.29 6.08
C SER A 283 -3.40 7.50 4.93
N LEU A 284 -3.77 7.79 3.69
CA LEU A 284 -3.25 7.15 2.49
C LEU A 284 -2.09 7.93 1.86
N GLN A 285 -1.74 9.10 2.40
CA GLN A 285 -0.78 10.01 1.77
C GLN A 285 0.59 9.34 1.59
N GLU A 286 1.06 8.56 2.56
CA GLU A 286 2.31 7.79 2.43
C GLU A 286 2.27 6.82 1.25
N LEU A 287 1.12 6.17 1.00
CA LEU A 287 0.97 5.27 -0.15
C LEU A 287 1.01 6.02 -1.48
N ILE A 288 0.52 7.27 -1.50
CA ILE A 288 0.58 8.16 -2.65
C ILE A 288 2.01 8.66 -2.87
N ASP A 289 2.67 9.14 -1.82
CA ASP A 289 4.01 9.71 -1.84
C ASP A 289 5.07 8.68 -2.23
N HIS A 290 4.86 7.42 -1.82
CA HIS A 290 5.72 6.30 -2.20
C HIS A 290 5.25 5.58 -3.48
N PHE A 291 4.25 6.13 -4.17
CA PHE A 291 3.76 5.65 -5.46
C PHE A 291 3.24 4.20 -5.46
N TRP A 292 2.73 3.75 -4.31
CA TRP A 292 2.02 2.46 -4.18
C TRP A 292 0.61 2.54 -4.74
N ILE A 293 -0.01 3.72 -4.61
CA ILE A 293 -1.28 4.06 -5.23
C ILE A 293 -1.17 5.39 -5.99
N PHE A 294 -1.91 5.52 -7.08
CA PHE A 294 -1.99 6.75 -7.85
C PHE A 294 -3.44 7.20 -7.92
N SER A 295 -3.73 8.38 -7.37
CA SER A 295 -5.08 8.94 -7.42
C SER A 295 -5.48 9.24 -8.87
N LEU A 296 -6.62 8.70 -9.29
CA LEU A 296 -7.20 8.91 -10.60
C LEU A 296 -8.26 10.00 -10.54
N LEU A 297 -9.21 9.81 -9.63
CA LEU A 297 -10.40 10.63 -9.48
C LEU A 297 -10.74 10.64 -7.99
N GLN A 298 -10.94 11.84 -7.46
CA GLN A 298 -11.37 12.04 -6.09
C GLN A 298 -12.71 12.74 -6.09
N THR A 299 -13.70 12.13 -5.45
CA THR A 299 -15.04 12.70 -5.31
C THR A 299 -15.48 12.67 -3.85
N SER A 300 -16.55 13.36 -3.49
CA SER A 300 -17.07 13.31 -2.11
C SER A 300 -17.44 11.86 -1.76
N GLY A 301 -16.79 11.27 -0.76
CA GLY A 301 -17.08 9.92 -0.30
C GLY A 301 -16.64 8.77 -1.23
N LYS A 302 -15.97 9.05 -2.36
CA LYS A 302 -15.53 8.00 -3.29
C LYS A 302 -14.28 8.39 -4.08
N ASP A 303 -13.24 7.58 -3.97
CA ASP A 303 -11.97 7.79 -4.66
C ASP A 303 -11.55 6.56 -5.47
N TYR A 304 -10.89 6.82 -6.59
CA TYR A 304 -10.37 5.81 -7.51
C TYR A 304 -8.85 5.90 -7.56
N TYR A 305 -8.18 4.75 -7.45
CA TYR A 305 -6.72 4.67 -7.44
C TYR A 305 -6.21 3.57 -8.37
N LEU A 306 -5.15 3.84 -9.13
CA LEU A 306 -4.33 2.76 -9.67
C LEU A 306 -3.48 2.20 -8.54
N VAL A 307 -3.37 0.88 -8.49
CA VAL A 307 -2.61 0.15 -7.48
C VAL A 307 -1.43 -0.53 -8.16
N SER A 308 -0.23 -0.15 -7.74
CA SER A 308 1.00 -0.64 -8.36
C SER A 308 1.34 -2.05 -7.85
N ASP A 309 1.20 -2.29 -6.54
CA ASP A 309 1.38 -3.58 -5.88
C ASP A 309 0.15 -3.86 -5.00
N THR A 310 -0.72 -4.74 -5.48
CA THR A 310 -1.96 -5.07 -4.77
C THR A 310 -1.70 -5.67 -3.39
N SER A 311 -0.67 -6.49 -3.25
CA SER A 311 -0.45 -7.21 -2.01
C SER A 311 0.13 -6.32 -0.93
N TYR A 312 1.08 -5.44 -1.29
CA TYR A 312 1.58 -4.42 -0.37
C TYR A 312 0.47 -3.44 0.05
N VAL A 313 -0.30 -2.92 -0.91
CA VAL A 313 -1.41 -2.00 -0.61
C VAL A 313 -2.48 -2.65 0.27
N LEU A 314 -2.83 -3.91 0.04
CA LEU A 314 -3.75 -4.64 0.92
C LEU A 314 -3.22 -4.78 2.35
N LYS A 315 -1.91 -5.04 2.51
CA LYS A 315 -1.27 -5.08 3.82
C LYS A 315 -1.36 -3.72 4.51
N GLU A 316 -0.99 -2.65 3.82
CA GLU A 316 -0.98 -1.29 4.36
C GLU A 316 -2.38 -0.77 4.72
N LEU A 317 -3.39 -1.06 3.89
CA LEU A 317 -4.79 -0.74 4.18
C LEU A 317 -5.28 -1.49 5.42
N ARG A 318 -4.88 -2.74 5.60
CA ARG A 318 -5.23 -3.53 6.79
C ARG A 318 -4.55 -2.98 8.05
N TYR A 319 -3.30 -2.58 7.94
CA TYR A 319 -2.61 -1.91 9.04
C TYR A 319 -3.32 -0.60 9.43
N ARG A 320 -3.88 0.13 8.46
CA ARG A 320 -4.75 1.30 8.66
C ARG A 320 -6.21 0.96 8.98
N SER A 321 -6.55 -0.30 9.25
CA SER A 321 -7.94 -0.70 9.46
C SER A 321 -8.70 0.06 10.56
N PRO A 322 -8.10 0.55 11.68
CA PRO A 322 -8.85 1.26 12.71
C PRO A 322 -9.45 2.59 12.20
N ILE A 323 -8.65 3.40 11.50
CA ILE A 323 -9.12 4.64 10.88
C ILE A 323 -10.14 4.36 9.77
N LEU A 324 -9.91 3.33 8.96
CA LEU A 324 -10.84 2.96 7.89
C LEU A 324 -12.19 2.44 8.44
N GLN A 325 -12.20 1.73 9.57
CA GLN A 325 -13.43 1.29 10.26
C GLN A 325 -14.22 2.45 10.82
N ALA A 326 -13.53 3.37 11.51
CA ALA A 326 -14.16 4.51 12.16
C ALA A 326 -14.94 5.40 11.18
N HIS A 327 -14.53 5.38 9.90
CA HIS A 327 -15.12 6.15 8.81
C HIS A 327 -15.90 5.29 7.80
N HIS A 328 -16.34 4.10 8.22
CA HIS A 328 -17.14 3.16 7.41
C HIS A 328 -16.58 2.91 6.00
N THR A 329 -15.25 2.92 5.87
CA THR A 329 -14.60 2.82 4.58
C THR A 329 -14.71 1.41 4.03
N SER A 330 -15.21 1.30 2.80
CA SER A 330 -15.12 0.09 2.01
C SER A 330 -14.07 0.27 0.91
N VAL A 331 -13.20 -0.72 0.76
CA VAL A 331 -12.27 -0.80 -0.36
C VAL A 331 -12.74 -1.89 -1.29
N SER A 332 -12.59 -1.70 -2.59
CA SER A 332 -12.80 -2.71 -3.62
C SER A 332 -11.60 -2.69 -4.56
N ILE A 333 -10.76 -3.73 -4.50
CA ILE A 333 -9.61 -3.85 -5.42
C ILE A 333 -9.95 -4.81 -6.55
N PHE A 334 -9.91 -4.31 -7.78
CA PHE A 334 -10.03 -5.08 -9.02
C PHE A 334 -8.63 -5.39 -9.51
N ASP A 335 -8.14 -6.59 -9.20
CA ASP A 335 -6.81 -6.99 -9.61
C ASP A 335 -6.76 -7.54 -11.05
N GLN A 336 -5.57 -7.54 -11.62
CA GLN A 336 -5.30 -8.04 -12.98
C GLN A 336 -5.63 -9.54 -13.21
N TYR A 337 -5.79 -10.33 -12.14
CA TYR A 337 -6.14 -11.76 -12.17
C TYR A 337 -7.62 -12.03 -11.86
N ARG A 338 -8.30 -11.12 -11.15
CA ARG A 338 -9.57 -11.35 -10.49
C ARG A 338 -10.57 -10.22 -10.77
N ASN A 339 -11.83 -10.61 -11.00
CA ASN A 339 -12.99 -9.72 -10.79
C ASN A 339 -13.44 -9.72 -9.31
N SER A 340 -12.58 -10.17 -8.39
CA SER A 340 -12.94 -10.32 -6.98
C SER A 340 -12.99 -8.96 -6.32
N ARG A 341 -14.18 -8.51 -5.93
CA ARG A 341 -14.36 -7.40 -5.00
C ARG A 341 -13.75 -7.83 -3.66
N TYR A 342 -12.54 -7.39 -3.34
CA TYR A 342 -12.06 -7.44 -1.97
C TYR A 342 -12.79 -6.37 -1.20
N GLN A 343 -14.04 -6.63 -0.78
CA GLN A 343 -14.67 -5.79 0.21
C GLN A 343 -13.97 -6.09 1.53
N ILE A 344 -12.97 -5.28 1.85
CA ILE A 344 -12.38 -5.31 3.18
C ILE A 344 -13.43 -4.66 4.08
N SER A 345 -14.38 -5.47 4.59
CA SER A 345 -15.02 -5.08 5.84
C SER A 345 -13.92 -5.18 6.86
N PHE A 346 -13.46 -4.03 7.30
CA PHE A 346 -12.41 -3.97 8.28
C PHE A 346 -12.90 -4.39 9.66
N ASP A 347 -14.17 -4.77 9.84
CA ASP A 347 -14.72 -5.37 11.06
C ASP A 347 -13.70 -6.32 11.68
N MET A 348 -12.88 -5.78 12.57
CA MET A 348 -12.08 -6.60 13.46
C MET A 348 -13.14 -7.33 14.22
N LYS A 349 -13.26 -8.65 14.02
CA LYS A 349 -14.27 -9.42 14.72
C LYS A 349 -14.13 -9.06 16.19
N GLN A 350 -15.07 -8.27 16.70
CA GLN A 350 -15.34 -8.23 18.12
C GLN A 350 -15.79 -9.65 18.38
N THR A 351 -14.86 -10.49 18.84
CA THR A 351 -15.18 -11.83 19.27
C THR A 351 -16.16 -11.62 20.40
N GLN A 352 -17.45 -11.84 20.11
CA GLN A 352 -18.46 -11.95 21.15
C GLN A 352 -17.94 -13.01 22.12
N LEU A 353 -17.80 -12.59 23.38
CA LEU A 353 -17.35 -13.39 24.52
C LEU A 353 -18.06 -14.75 24.59
#